data_AF-A0A9Y1BT83-F1
#
_entry.id   AF-A0A9Y1BT83-F1
#
_cell.length_a   1.000
_cell.length_b   1.000
_cell.length_c   1.000
_cell.angle_alpha   90.00
_cell.angle_beta   90.00
_cell.angle_gamma   90.00
#
_symmetry.space_group_name_H-M   'P 1'
#
loop_
_entity.id
_entity.type
_entity.pdbx_description
1 polymer ?
#
loop_
_entity_poly.entity_id
_entity_poly.type
_entity_poly.pdbx_seq_one_letter_code
_entity_poly.pdbx_strand_id
1 'polypeptide(L)'
;MKINSRCVNYSLFIKEWKDAKRKLLPITAGIIIFSLFTILMMYALPYLVPDIPSELFPELTPTVLSQTFFSNANNILSIITVILCVDAIAGEREKNTFTLLKTAPVRDSSLIIIKTIVRFLLVIIPYIFSTLFAFFLIILMAGKPDIPIFLLASGFFILSLLLYVCIGLLISTFTKSQLSSGAVSVLVVFSLTLVSSLLNQEEAARYNFLQIPVNVFSFSFSNIEIIINVLLVIVFSILLLLLSIVIISSEKEPTKK
;
A
#
# COMPACT_ATOMS: atom_id res chain seq x y z
N MET A 1 30.67 -23.86 14.17
CA MET A 1 30.88 -22.43 13.82
C MET A 1 29.55 -21.70 13.96
N LYS A 2 29.31 -20.94 15.04
CA LYS A 2 28.04 -20.19 15.22
C LYS A 2 28.05 -19.01 14.26
N ILE A 3 27.37 -19.14 13.13
CA ILE A 3 27.14 -18.02 12.21
C ILE A 3 26.30 -16.98 12.97
N ASN A 4 26.79 -15.73 13.05
CA ASN A 4 26.10 -14.65 13.74
C ASN A 4 24.76 -14.36 13.05
N SER A 5 23.63 -14.56 13.74
CA SER A 5 22.28 -14.38 13.17
C SER A 5 22.04 -12.96 12.64
N ARG A 6 22.73 -11.94 13.17
CA ARG A 6 22.66 -10.58 12.63
C ARG A 6 23.25 -10.47 11.22
N CYS A 7 24.37 -11.16 10.96
CA CYS A 7 25.03 -11.13 9.66
C CYS A 7 24.17 -11.81 8.59
N VAL A 8 23.44 -12.87 8.95
CA VAL A 8 22.53 -13.58 8.03
C VAL A 8 21.29 -12.75 7.71
N ASN A 9 20.70 -12.08 8.70
CA ASN A 9 19.56 -11.19 8.49
C ASN A 9 19.92 -10.00 7.59
N TYR A 10 21.12 -9.44 7.77
CA TYR A 10 21.60 -8.34 6.94
C TYR A 10 21.83 -8.75 5.49
N SER A 11 22.44 -9.92 5.24
CA SER A 11 22.66 -10.41 3.88
C SER A 11 21.34 -10.73 3.16
N LEU A 12 20.35 -11.28 3.88
CA LEU A 12 19.00 -11.49 3.35
C LEU A 12 18.33 -10.17 2.95
N PHE A 13 18.40 -9.16 3.83
CA PHE A 13 17.88 -7.82 3.52
C PHE A 13 18.52 -7.21 2.27
N ILE A 14 19.85 -7.29 2.15
CA ILE A 14 20.56 -6.77 0.96
C ILE A 14 20.10 -7.49 -0.31
N LYS A 15 19.95 -8.81 -0.26
CA LYS A 15 19.48 -9.61 -1.40
C LYS A 15 18.10 -9.12 -1.86
N GLU A 16 17.14 -9.09 -0.94
CA GLU A 16 15.76 -8.66 -1.21
C GLU A 16 15.72 -7.21 -1.71
N TRP A 17 16.50 -6.31 -1.10
CA TRP A 17 16.59 -4.91 -1.52
C TRP A 17 17.17 -4.74 -2.93
N LYS A 18 18.18 -5.54 -3.29
CA LYS A 18 18.78 -5.49 -4.63
C LYS A 18 17.77 -5.89 -5.71
N ASP A 19 16.95 -6.89 -5.42
CA ASP A 19 15.88 -7.33 -6.33
C ASP A 19 14.75 -6.30 -6.40
N ALA A 20 14.36 -5.70 -5.26
CA ALA A 20 13.36 -4.65 -5.20
C ALA A 20 13.81 -3.36 -5.93
N LYS A 21 15.07 -2.94 -5.77
CA LYS A 21 15.62 -1.72 -6.37
C LYS A 21 15.55 -1.72 -7.89
N ARG A 22 15.65 -2.88 -8.54
CA ARG A 22 15.51 -3.00 -10.01
C ARG A 22 14.10 -2.65 -10.49
N LYS A 23 13.09 -2.93 -9.67
CA LYS A 23 11.68 -2.64 -9.95
C LYS A 23 11.30 -1.20 -9.56
N LEU A 24 12.06 -0.57 -8.67
CA LEU A 24 11.74 0.74 -8.09
C LEU A 24 11.55 1.85 -9.12
N LEU A 25 12.47 1.98 -10.10
CA LEU A 25 12.41 3.05 -11.09
C LEU A 25 11.16 3.00 -11.98
N PRO A 26 10.84 1.88 -12.66
CA PRO A 26 9.63 1.81 -13.50
C PRO A 26 8.34 1.96 -12.67
N ILE A 27 8.30 1.41 -11.45
CA ILE A 27 7.14 1.59 -10.55
C ILE A 27 6.96 3.06 -10.18
N THR A 28 8.05 3.74 -9.82
CA THR A 28 8.02 5.16 -9.44
C THR A 28 7.55 6.02 -10.61
N ALA A 29 8.10 5.80 -11.80
CA ALA A 29 7.69 6.51 -13.01
C ALA A 29 6.20 6.28 -13.31
N GLY A 30 5.72 5.03 -13.26
CA GLY A 30 4.33 4.70 -13.50
C GLY A 30 3.36 5.34 -12.50
N ILE A 31 3.68 5.31 -11.21
CA ILE A 31 2.85 5.91 -10.15
C ILE A 31 2.81 7.44 -10.29
N ILE A 32 3.94 8.09 -10.57
CA ILE A 32 3.98 9.54 -10.80
C ILE A 32 3.12 9.87 -12.01
N ILE A 33 3.38 9.25 -13.17
CA ILE A 33 2.62 9.51 -14.40
C ILE A 33 1.12 9.36 -14.17
N PHE A 34 0.72 8.27 -13.53
CA PHE A 34 -0.68 8.02 -13.20
C PHE A 34 -1.26 9.14 -12.32
N SER A 35 -0.53 9.55 -11.28
CA SER A 35 -1.00 10.57 -10.35
C SER A 35 -1.11 11.95 -11.01
N LEU A 36 -0.13 12.35 -11.81
CA LEU A 36 -0.20 13.61 -12.56
C LEU A 36 -1.33 13.56 -13.58
N PHE A 37 -1.50 12.44 -14.27
CA PHE A 37 -2.59 12.25 -15.22
C PHE A 37 -3.96 12.44 -14.57
N THR A 38 -4.18 11.92 -13.35
CA THR A 38 -5.48 12.11 -12.66
C THR A 38 -5.80 13.58 -12.37
N ILE A 39 -4.81 14.35 -11.90
CA ILE A 39 -4.99 15.77 -11.58
C ILE A 39 -5.19 16.58 -12.87
N LEU A 40 -4.37 16.31 -13.89
CA LEU A 40 -4.46 16.98 -15.19
C LEU A 40 -5.78 16.69 -15.89
N MET A 41 -6.24 15.43 -15.86
CA MET A 41 -7.53 15.05 -16.44
C MET A 41 -8.68 15.77 -15.74
N MET A 42 -8.66 15.84 -14.40
CA MET A 42 -9.69 16.54 -13.64
C MET A 42 -9.76 18.04 -14.00
N TYR A 43 -8.60 18.68 -14.16
CA TYR A 43 -8.52 20.07 -14.56
C TYR A 43 -8.89 20.31 -16.01
N ALA A 44 -8.49 19.40 -16.91
CA ALA A 44 -8.74 19.53 -18.35
C ALA A 44 -10.19 19.19 -18.74
N LEU A 45 -10.93 18.44 -17.91
CA LEU A 45 -12.25 17.91 -18.25
C LEU A 45 -13.25 18.99 -18.74
N PRO A 46 -13.41 20.17 -18.09
CA PRO A 46 -14.33 21.20 -18.56
C PRO A 46 -13.92 21.79 -19.91
N TYR A 47 -12.63 21.79 -20.24
CA TYR A 47 -12.11 22.28 -21.52
C TYR A 47 -12.23 21.24 -22.65
N LEU A 48 -12.21 19.95 -22.30
CA LEU A 48 -12.35 18.85 -23.26
C LEU A 48 -13.78 18.64 -23.71
N VAL A 49 -14.76 18.99 -22.87
CA VAL A 49 -16.19 18.85 -23.19
C VAL A 49 -16.90 20.19 -22.94
N PRO A 50 -16.69 21.19 -23.80
CA PRO A 50 -17.24 22.53 -23.62
C PRO A 50 -18.78 22.56 -23.77
N ASP A 51 -19.36 21.53 -24.39
CA ASP A 51 -20.80 21.41 -24.62
C ASP A 51 -21.59 21.10 -23.31
N ILE A 52 -20.90 20.64 -22.26
CA ILE A 52 -21.51 20.40 -20.95
C ILE A 52 -21.47 21.71 -20.15
N PRO A 53 -22.61 22.16 -19.56
CA PRO A 53 -22.64 23.34 -18.72
C PRO A 53 -21.59 23.27 -17.60
N SER A 54 -20.82 24.35 -17.43
CA SER A 54 -19.71 24.39 -16.46
C SER A 54 -20.15 24.14 -15.02
N GLU A 55 -21.42 24.37 -14.72
CA GLU A 55 -22.07 24.13 -13.42
C GLU A 55 -22.16 22.64 -13.04
N LEU A 56 -22.07 21.72 -14.01
CA LEU A 56 -22.11 20.28 -13.75
C LEU A 56 -20.74 19.74 -13.32
N PHE A 57 -19.66 20.50 -13.55
CA PHE A 57 -18.33 20.14 -13.09
C PHE A 57 -18.09 20.67 -11.68
N PRO A 58 -17.45 19.89 -10.80
CA PRO A 58 -17.10 20.39 -9.48
C PRO A 58 -16.10 21.54 -9.60
N GLU A 59 -16.22 22.51 -8.70
CA GLU A 59 -15.30 23.65 -8.66
C GLU A 59 -13.85 23.18 -8.43
N LEU A 60 -12.94 23.70 -9.24
CA LEU A 60 -11.51 23.38 -9.20
C LEU A 60 -10.82 24.04 -8.02
N THR A 61 -11.11 23.54 -6.82
CA THR A 61 -10.46 23.97 -5.57
C THR A 61 -9.26 23.08 -5.23
N PRO A 62 -8.26 23.59 -4.47
CA PRO A 62 -7.14 22.78 -3.99
C PRO A 62 -7.59 21.53 -3.22
N THR A 63 -8.69 21.65 -2.48
CA THR A 63 -9.28 20.58 -1.69
C THR A 63 -9.80 19.45 -2.58
N VAL A 64 -10.57 19.79 -3.62
CA VAL A 64 -11.14 18.81 -4.57
C VAL A 64 -10.02 18.09 -5.34
N LEU A 65 -8.99 18.81 -5.81
CA LEU A 65 -7.84 18.19 -6.48
C LEU A 65 -7.06 17.27 -5.53
N SER A 66 -6.86 17.67 -4.28
CA SER A 66 -6.21 16.84 -3.26
C SER A 66 -7.02 15.58 -2.98
N GLN A 67 -8.32 15.71 -2.74
CA GLN A 67 -9.22 14.58 -2.51
C GLN A 67 -9.23 13.61 -3.69
N THR A 68 -9.25 14.14 -4.91
CA THR A 68 -9.18 13.35 -6.16
C THR A 68 -7.87 12.58 -6.25
N PHE A 69 -6.75 13.23 -5.95
CA PHE A 69 -5.43 12.58 -5.89
C PHE A 69 -5.42 11.43 -4.87
N PHE A 70 -5.82 11.67 -3.61
CA PHE A 70 -5.79 10.64 -2.56
C PHE A 70 -6.77 9.49 -2.83
N SER A 71 -7.95 9.77 -3.40
CA SER A 71 -8.92 8.74 -3.77
C SER A 71 -8.38 7.82 -4.87
N ASN A 72 -7.85 8.39 -5.94
CA ASN A 72 -7.25 7.61 -7.03
C ASN A 72 -6.00 6.87 -6.56
N ALA A 73 -5.15 7.51 -5.75
CA ALA A 73 -4.01 6.87 -5.14
C ALA A 73 -4.44 5.67 -4.29
N ASN A 74 -5.48 5.80 -3.46
CA ASN A 74 -5.95 4.69 -2.61
C ASN A 74 -6.42 3.50 -3.45
N ASN A 75 -7.17 3.74 -4.51
CA ASN A 75 -7.68 2.67 -5.36
C ASN A 75 -6.56 1.94 -6.12
N ILE A 76 -5.61 2.67 -6.69
CA ILE A 76 -4.60 2.05 -7.58
C ILE A 76 -3.37 1.61 -6.83
N LEU A 77 -2.85 2.40 -5.89
CA LEU A 77 -1.67 1.99 -5.12
C LEU A 77 -2.01 0.84 -4.18
N SER A 78 -3.24 0.70 -3.66
CA SER A 78 -3.61 -0.49 -2.86
C SER A 78 -3.46 -1.78 -3.68
N ILE A 79 -3.94 -1.79 -4.92
CA ILE A 79 -3.83 -2.91 -5.86
C ILE A 79 -2.35 -3.15 -6.23
N ILE A 80 -1.61 -2.11 -6.62
CA ILE A 80 -0.18 -2.23 -6.95
C ILE A 80 0.60 -2.79 -5.75
N THR A 81 0.31 -2.32 -4.54
CA THR A 81 0.99 -2.73 -3.31
C THR A 81 0.88 -4.23 -3.08
N VAL A 82 -0.32 -4.80 -3.23
CA VAL A 82 -0.49 -6.25 -3.04
C VAL A 82 0.09 -7.06 -4.17
N ILE A 83 0.04 -6.57 -5.42
CA ILE A 83 0.73 -7.19 -6.56
C ILE A 83 2.24 -7.26 -6.31
N LEU A 84 2.82 -6.22 -5.72
CA LEU A 84 4.23 -6.19 -5.36
C LEU A 84 4.59 -7.18 -4.23
N CYS A 85 3.61 -7.74 -3.52
CA CYS A 85 3.84 -8.74 -2.47
C CYS A 85 3.67 -10.18 -2.97
N VAL A 86 3.18 -10.38 -4.19
CA VAL A 86 2.83 -11.69 -4.77
C VAL A 86 3.99 -12.68 -4.71
N ASP A 87 5.18 -12.24 -5.11
CA ASP A 87 6.39 -13.06 -5.19
C ASP A 87 7.11 -13.24 -3.85
N ALA A 88 6.61 -12.66 -2.75
CA ALA A 88 7.30 -12.67 -1.46
C ALA A 88 7.51 -14.10 -0.92
N ILE A 89 6.46 -14.93 -0.92
CA ILE A 89 6.51 -16.34 -0.48
C ILE A 89 6.04 -17.27 -1.59
N ALA A 90 4.92 -16.96 -2.25
CA ALA A 90 4.41 -17.77 -3.36
C ALA A 90 5.41 -17.87 -4.52
N GLY A 91 6.20 -16.82 -4.77
CA GLY A 91 7.28 -16.85 -5.78
C GLY A 91 8.44 -17.77 -5.41
N GLU A 92 8.77 -17.89 -4.13
CA GLU A 92 9.79 -18.84 -3.64
C GLU A 92 9.28 -20.28 -3.70
N ARG A 93 7.98 -20.50 -3.48
CA ARG A 93 7.34 -21.81 -3.61
C ARG A 93 7.27 -22.27 -5.05
N GLU A 94 6.85 -21.40 -5.96
CA GLU A 94 6.76 -21.68 -7.39
C GLU A 94 8.12 -22.03 -8.00
N LYS A 95 9.21 -21.41 -7.50
CA LYS A 95 10.59 -21.69 -7.92
C LYS A 95 11.24 -22.86 -7.18
N ASN A 96 10.53 -23.51 -6.26
CA ASN A 96 11.05 -24.55 -5.36
C ASN A 96 12.25 -24.12 -4.50
N THR A 97 12.48 -22.80 -4.35
CA THR A 97 13.56 -22.23 -3.52
C THR A 97 13.14 -22.06 -2.06
N PHE A 98 11.84 -22.16 -1.77
CA PHE A 98 11.31 -22.07 -0.41
C PHE A 98 11.90 -23.12 0.54
N THR A 99 12.09 -24.36 0.07
CA THR A 99 12.72 -25.43 0.86
C THR A 99 14.17 -25.07 1.24
N LEU A 100 14.93 -24.49 0.30
CA LEU A 100 16.30 -24.04 0.55
C LEU A 100 16.32 -22.90 1.56
N LEU A 101 15.39 -21.95 1.42
CA LEU A 101 15.26 -20.81 2.32
C LEU A 101 14.91 -21.26 3.75
N LYS A 102 14.08 -22.29 3.90
CA LYS A 102 13.70 -22.86 5.20
C LYS A 102 14.82 -23.65 5.87
N THR A 103 15.70 -24.26 5.08
CA THR A 103 16.93 -24.89 5.62
C THR A 103 18.04 -23.90 5.96
N ALA A 104 17.90 -22.62 5.56
CA ALA A 104 18.86 -21.59 5.90
C ALA A 104 18.76 -21.25 7.41
N PRO A 105 19.86 -20.83 8.07
CA PRO A 105 19.89 -20.49 9.49
C PRO A 105 19.22 -19.11 9.77
N VAL A 106 17.99 -18.92 9.29
CA VAL A 106 17.18 -17.71 9.44
C VAL A 106 15.90 -18.07 10.18
N ARG A 107 15.50 -17.24 11.15
CA ARG A 107 14.22 -17.41 11.85
C ARG A 107 13.07 -17.01 10.92
N ASP A 108 11.99 -17.79 10.92
CA ASP A 108 10.77 -17.48 10.13
C ASP A 108 10.23 -16.08 10.40
N SER A 109 10.28 -15.62 11.65
CA SER A 109 9.87 -14.26 12.01
C SER A 109 10.77 -13.18 11.38
N SER A 110 12.09 -13.38 11.37
CA SER A 110 13.03 -12.47 10.70
C SER A 110 12.82 -12.44 9.19
N LEU A 111 12.51 -13.58 8.57
CA LEU A 111 12.24 -13.68 7.14
C LEU A 111 11.02 -12.84 6.74
N ILE A 112 9.90 -12.97 7.45
CA ILE A 112 8.68 -12.22 7.15
C ILE A 112 8.89 -10.72 7.42
N ILE A 113 9.51 -10.36 8.54
CA ILE A 113 9.77 -8.96 8.88
C ILE A 113 10.64 -8.29 7.82
N ILE A 114 11.72 -8.95 7.37
CA ILE A 114 12.60 -8.41 6.33
C ILE A 114 11.85 -8.22 5.02
N LYS A 115 11.07 -9.22 4.59
CA LYS A 115 10.25 -9.11 3.37
C LYS A 115 9.23 -7.97 3.50
N THR A 116 8.58 -7.83 4.66
CA THR A 116 7.65 -6.72 4.93
C THR A 116 8.34 -5.36 4.78
N ILE A 117 9.47 -5.16 5.43
CA ILE A 117 10.21 -3.89 5.39
C ILE A 117 10.63 -3.57 3.94
N VAL A 118 11.17 -4.54 3.21
CA VAL A 118 11.60 -4.32 1.82
C VAL A 118 10.42 -3.97 0.91
N ARG A 119 9.28 -4.66 1.04
CA ARG A 119 8.08 -4.36 0.24
C ARG A 119 7.45 -3.03 0.63
N PHE A 120 7.45 -2.69 1.91
CA PHE A 120 6.99 -1.39 2.38
C PHE A 120 7.86 -0.26 1.82
N LEU A 121 9.19 -0.41 1.86
CA LEU A 121 10.12 0.56 1.25
C LEU A 121 9.93 0.68 -0.26
N LEU A 122 9.65 -0.43 -0.95
CA LEU A 122 9.41 -0.44 -2.40
C LEU A 122 8.17 0.37 -2.80
N VAL A 123 7.21 0.55 -1.91
CA VAL A 123 5.95 1.27 -2.17
C VAL A 123 5.98 2.69 -1.60
N ILE A 124 6.55 2.89 -0.41
CA ILE A 124 6.59 4.21 0.23
C ILE A 124 7.45 5.21 -0.57
N ILE A 125 8.56 4.76 -1.17
CA ILE A 125 9.44 5.64 -1.94
C ILE A 125 8.70 6.20 -3.18
N PRO A 126 8.11 5.37 -4.07
CA PRO A 126 7.28 5.87 -5.16
C PRO A 126 6.17 6.81 -4.71
N TYR A 127 5.50 6.47 -3.60
CA TYR A 127 4.41 7.26 -3.06
C TYR A 127 4.87 8.65 -2.61
N ILE A 128 6.01 8.77 -1.92
CA ILE A 128 6.56 10.06 -1.49
C ILE A 128 6.84 10.94 -2.71
N PHE A 129 7.52 10.40 -3.74
CA PHE A 129 7.76 11.16 -4.96
C PHE A 129 6.45 11.59 -5.62
N SER A 130 5.50 10.68 -5.75
CA SER A 130 4.20 10.97 -6.34
C SER A 130 3.46 12.09 -5.62
N THR A 131 3.44 12.04 -4.28
CA THR A 131 2.80 13.03 -3.43
C THR A 131 3.47 14.39 -3.55
N LEU A 132 4.80 14.44 -3.65
CA LEU A 132 5.55 15.68 -3.87
C LEU A 132 5.21 16.32 -5.22
N PHE A 133 5.20 15.54 -6.30
CA PHE A 133 4.84 16.05 -7.62
C PHE A 133 3.36 16.49 -7.69
N ALA A 134 2.45 15.71 -7.10
CA ALA A 134 1.03 16.05 -7.00
C ALA A 134 0.82 17.35 -6.23
N PHE A 135 1.48 17.51 -5.08
CA PHE A 135 1.42 18.74 -4.28
C PHE A 135 1.88 19.97 -5.07
N PHE A 136 2.99 19.85 -5.81
CA PHE A 136 3.48 20.92 -6.66
C PHE A 136 2.49 21.29 -7.79
N LEU A 137 1.92 20.29 -8.47
CA LEU A 137 0.90 20.52 -9.50
C LEU A 137 -0.35 21.20 -8.95
N ILE A 138 -0.85 20.75 -7.79
CA ILE A 138 -2.05 21.34 -7.17
C ILE A 138 -1.82 22.83 -6.88
N ILE A 139 -0.64 23.20 -6.35
CA ILE A 139 -0.27 24.59 -6.12
C ILE A 139 -0.31 25.43 -7.41
N LEU A 140 0.23 24.88 -8.50
CA LEU A 140 0.26 25.58 -9.78
C LEU A 140 -1.14 25.77 -10.40
N MET A 141 -2.05 24.82 -10.17
CA MET A 141 -3.31 24.74 -10.91
C MET A 141 -4.50 25.35 -10.15
N ALA A 142 -4.57 25.16 -8.83
CA ALA A 142 -5.69 25.62 -7.99
C ALA A 142 -5.25 26.47 -6.80
N GLY A 143 -3.94 26.61 -6.56
CA GLY A 143 -3.39 27.33 -5.42
C GLY A 143 -3.08 26.43 -4.22
N LYS A 144 -2.78 27.06 -3.09
CA LYS A 144 -2.23 26.37 -1.92
C LYS A 144 -3.29 25.50 -1.21
N PRO A 145 -3.10 24.17 -1.11
CA PRO A 145 -3.98 23.32 -0.31
C PRO A 145 -3.77 23.57 1.19
N ASP A 146 -4.76 23.17 2.00
CA ASP A 146 -4.62 23.11 3.45
C ASP A 146 -3.51 22.12 3.82
N ILE A 147 -2.35 22.65 4.23
CA ILE A 147 -1.14 21.86 4.52
C ILE A 147 -1.38 20.85 5.66
N PRO A 148 -1.94 21.24 6.82
CA PRO A 148 -2.30 20.28 7.87
C PRO A 148 -3.12 19.09 7.37
N ILE A 149 -4.20 19.36 6.62
CA ILE A 149 -5.10 18.30 6.11
C ILE A 149 -4.35 17.42 5.10
N PHE A 150 -3.58 18.02 4.19
CA PHE A 150 -2.81 17.29 3.19
C PHE A 150 -1.75 16.37 3.81
N LEU A 151 -1.03 16.86 4.83
CA LEU A 151 -0.05 16.06 5.56
C LEU A 151 -0.71 14.95 6.39
N LEU A 152 -1.86 15.23 7.01
CA LEU A 152 -2.62 14.23 7.75
C LEU A 152 -3.10 13.10 6.84
N ALA A 153 -3.70 13.44 5.69
CA ALA A 153 -4.09 12.48 4.66
C ALA A 153 -2.88 11.66 4.18
N SER A 154 -1.73 12.33 3.98
CA SER A 154 -0.49 11.67 3.56
C SER A 154 0.01 10.66 4.60
N GLY A 155 -0.05 10.99 5.88
CA GLY A 155 0.35 10.11 6.98
C GLY A 155 -0.56 8.88 7.09
N PHE A 156 -1.88 9.06 7.01
CA PHE A 156 -2.83 7.96 6.98
C PHE A 156 -2.63 7.05 5.77
N PHE A 157 -2.27 7.62 4.62
CA PHE A 157 -2.01 6.84 3.43
C PHE A 157 -0.80 5.92 3.62
N ILE A 158 0.30 6.42 4.20
CA ILE A 158 1.50 5.61 4.51
C ILE A 158 1.14 4.44 5.43
N LEU A 159 0.31 4.69 6.45
CA LEU A 159 -0.18 3.63 7.35
C LEU A 159 -1.03 2.61 6.59
N SER A 160 -1.89 3.06 5.68
CA SER A 160 -2.71 2.20 4.83
C SER A 160 -1.84 1.32 3.90
N LEU A 161 -0.76 1.86 3.34
CA LEU A 161 0.21 1.10 2.55
C LEU A 161 0.85 -0.04 3.35
N LEU A 162 1.18 0.18 4.62
CA LEU A 162 1.70 -0.88 5.49
C LEU A 162 0.69 -2.02 5.64
N LEU A 163 -0.59 -1.67 5.85
CA LEU A 163 -1.65 -2.65 5.96
C LEU A 163 -1.80 -3.46 4.66
N TYR A 164 -1.82 -2.81 3.51
CA TYR A 164 -1.89 -3.50 2.21
C TYR A 164 -0.69 -4.42 1.98
N VAL A 165 0.52 -4.01 2.38
CA VAL A 165 1.70 -4.90 2.35
C VAL A 165 1.48 -6.15 3.23
N CYS A 166 0.93 -5.98 4.43
CA CYS A 166 0.65 -7.09 5.33
C CYS A 166 -0.42 -8.04 4.76
N ILE A 167 -1.46 -7.51 4.12
CA ILE A 167 -2.50 -8.30 3.42
C ILE A 167 -1.87 -9.11 2.28
N GLY A 168 -1.10 -8.46 1.40
CA GLY A 168 -0.47 -9.13 0.27
C GLY A 168 0.52 -10.21 0.70
N LEU A 169 1.29 -9.96 1.77
CA LEU A 169 2.18 -10.97 2.35
C LEU A 169 1.42 -12.16 2.91
N LEU A 170 0.37 -11.92 3.68
CA LEU A 170 -0.46 -12.99 4.24
C LEU A 170 -1.01 -13.88 3.13
N ILE A 171 -1.56 -13.29 2.06
CA ILE A 171 -2.11 -14.05 0.92
C ILE A 171 -1.00 -14.83 0.20
N SER A 172 0.19 -14.25 0.06
CA SER A 172 1.37 -14.95 -0.47
C SER A 172 1.77 -16.16 0.39
N THR A 173 1.54 -16.14 1.71
CA THR A 173 1.79 -17.30 2.59
C THR A 173 0.80 -18.46 2.41
N PHE A 174 -0.40 -18.20 1.87
CA PHE A 174 -1.41 -19.24 1.64
C PHE A 174 -1.33 -19.87 0.25
N THR A 175 -0.65 -19.22 -0.68
CA THR A 175 -0.69 -19.58 -2.10
C THR A 175 0.60 -20.26 -2.55
N LYS A 176 0.48 -21.12 -3.58
CA LYS A 176 1.59 -21.93 -4.12
C LYS A 176 2.20 -21.34 -5.39
N SER A 177 1.48 -20.48 -6.09
CA SER A 177 1.90 -19.84 -7.35
C SER A 177 1.69 -18.34 -7.30
N GLN A 178 2.54 -17.57 -8.00
CA GLN A 178 2.39 -16.12 -8.10
C GLN A 178 1.05 -15.73 -8.73
N LEU A 179 0.58 -16.49 -9.73
CA LEU A 179 -0.70 -16.21 -10.38
C LEU A 179 -1.88 -16.28 -9.39
N SER A 180 -1.95 -17.35 -8.58
CA SER A 180 -3.02 -17.49 -7.56
C SER A 180 -2.92 -16.43 -6.46
N SER A 181 -1.70 -16.16 -5.99
CA SER A 181 -1.41 -15.10 -5.03
C SER A 181 -1.86 -13.74 -5.51
N GLY A 182 -1.55 -13.38 -6.77
CA GLY A 182 -1.96 -12.13 -7.38
C GLY A 182 -3.47 -12.00 -7.53
N ALA A 183 -4.12 -13.02 -8.09
CA ALA A 183 -5.57 -13.00 -8.27
C ALA A 183 -6.32 -12.83 -6.94
N VAL A 184 -5.98 -13.62 -5.93
CA VAL A 184 -6.62 -13.54 -4.60
C VAL A 184 -6.33 -12.19 -3.94
N SER A 185 -5.09 -11.69 -4.04
CA SER A 185 -4.72 -10.39 -3.47
C SER A 185 -5.52 -9.23 -4.03
N VAL A 186 -5.65 -9.17 -5.36
CA VAL A 186 -6.42 -8.12 -6.03
C VAL A 186 -7.90 -8.24 -5.68
N LEU A 187 -8.47 -9.46 -5.71
CA LEU A 187 -9.87 -9.68 -5.35
C LEU A 187 -10.18 -9.26 -3.91
N VAL A 188 -9.31 -9.60 -2.96
CA VAL A 188 -9.48 -9.24 -1.54
C VAL A 188 -9.43 -7.73 -1.36
N VAL A 189 -8.39 -7.06 -1.88
CA VAL A 189 -8.27 -5.60 -1.75
C VAL A 189 -9.41 -4.88 -2.43
N PHE A 190 -9.77 -5.27 -3.65
CA PHE A 190 -10.88 -4.67 -4.39
C PHE A 190 -12.22 -4.86 -3.68
N SER A 191 -12.47 -6.05 -3.13
CA SER A 191 -13.69 -6.30 -2.34
C SER A 191 -13.72 -5.45 -1.08
N LEU A 192 -12.58 -5.32 -0.38
CA LEU A 192 -12.47 -4.50 0.81
C LEU A 192 -12.71 -3.02 0.51
N THR A 193 -12.12 -2.48 -0.56
CA THR A 193 -12.31 -1.08 -0.93
C THR A 193 -13.73 -0.81 -1.44
N LEU A 194 -14.33 -1.72 -2.21
CA LEU A 194 -15.72 -1.60 -2.64
C LEU A 194 -16.71 -1.63 -1.48
N VAL A 195 -16.59 -2.63 -0.59
CA VAL A 195 -17.46 -2.74 0.60
C VAL A 195 -17.32 -1.50 1.47
N SER A 196 -16.08 -1.04 1.66
CA SER A 196 -15.76 0.20 2.36
C SER A 196 -16.44 1.43 1.73
N SER A 197 -16.50 1.52 0.39
CA SER A 197 -17.21 2.60 -0.31
C SER A 197 -18.74 2.52 -0.20
N LEU A 198 -19.31 1.31 -0.22
CA LEU A 198 -20.76 1.08 -0.17
C LEU A 198 -21.34 1.26 1.24
N LEU A 199 -20.54 0.96 2.28
CA LEU A 199 -20.94 1.07 3.68
C LEU A 199 -20.69 2.47 4.27
N ASN A 200 -20.47 3.50 3.45
CA ASN A 200 -20.20 4.88 3.86
C ASN A 200 -21.44 5.58 4.49
N GLN A 201 -21.97 5.02 5.57
CA GLN A 201 -22.76 5.74 6.55
C GLN A 201 -21.83 6.66 7.35
N GLU A 202 -22.28 7.86 7.72
CA GLU A 202 -21.40 8.90 8.30
C GLU A 202 -20.64 8.45 9.56
N GLU A 203 -21.24 7.60 10.41
CA GLU A 203 -20.58 7.10 11.61
C GLU A 203 -19.53 6.02 11.30
N ALA A 204 -19.82 5.11 10.36
CA ALA A 204 -18.91 4.05 9.97
C ALA A 204 -17.70 4.59 9.17
N ALA A 205 -17.90 5.65 8.39
CA ALA A 205 -16.86 6.28 7.59
C ALA A 205 -15.73 6.88 8.45
N ARG A 206 -16.03 7.31 9.69
CA ARG A 206 -15.04 7.87 10.64
C ARG A 206 -14.01 6.85 11.12
N TYR A 207 -14.37 5.56 11.15
CA TYR A 207 -13.51 4.46 11.60
C TYR A 207 -13.10 3.51 10.46
N ASN A 208 -13.43 3.87 9.22
CA ASN A 208 -13.15 3.10 8.03
C ASN A 208 -11.67 3.27 7.64
N PHE A 209 -10.81 2.47 8.26
CA PHE A 209 -9.37 2.66 8.14
C PHE A 209 -8.77 2.48 6.74
N LEU A 210 -9.53 1.89 5.81
CA LEU A 210 -9.15 1.74 4.41
C LEU A 210 -9.39 2.99 3.56
N GLN A 211 -10.25 3.91 4.03
CA GLN A 211 -10.60 5.15 3.32
C GLN A 211 -10.29 6.43 4.10
N ILE A 212 -9.67 6.33 5.29
CA ILE A 212 -9.25 7.52 6.06
C ILE A 212 -8.51 8.57 5.22
N PRO A 213 -7.53 8.21 4.35
CA PRO A 213 -6.78 9.23 3.61
C PRO A 213 -7.68 10.15 2.76
N VAL A 214 -8.84 9.65 2.34
CA VAL A 214 -9.85 10.40 1.59
C VAL A 214 -10.83 11.08 2.53
N ASN A 215 -11.29 10.37 3.58
CA ASN A 215 -12.28 10.86 4.51
C ASN A 215 -11.82 12.09 5.31
N VAL A 216 -10.51 12.28 5.48
CA VAL A 216 -9.88 13.47 6.08
C VAL A 216 -10.26 14.78 5.38
N PHE A 217 -10.64 14.74 4.10
CA PHE A 217 -11.11 15.92 3.36
C PHE A 217 -12.61 16.18 3.55
N SER A 218 -13.38 15.19 3.95
CA SER A 218 -14.85 15.28 4.06
C SER A 218 -15.33 15.45 5.50
N PHE A 219 -14.53 15.02 6.48
CA PHE A 219 -14.89 15.08 7.90
C PHE A 219 -13.82 15.80 8.72
N SER A 220 -14.25 16.61 9.68
CA SER A 220 -13.36 17.13 10.71
C SER A 220 -13.11 16.07 11.77
N PHE A 221 -11.86 15.62 11.89
CA PHE A 221 -11.45 14.62 12.87
C PHE A 221 -11.02 15.27 14.18
N SER A 222 -11.52 14.74 15.29
CA SER A 222 -10.98 14.99 16.62
C SER A 222 -9.64 14.26 16.83
N ASN A 223 -8.83 14.74 17.77
CA ASN A 223 -7.56 14.08 18.12
C ASN A 223 -7.77 12.61 18.55
N ILE A 224 -8.90 12.31 19.20
CA ILE A 224 -9.23 10.96 19.65
C ILE A 224 -9.50 10.04 18.45
N GLU A 225 -10.28 10.51 17.47
CA GLU A 225 -10.57 9.71 16.26
C GLU A 225 -9.29 9.44 15.45
N ILE A 226 -8.37 10.41 15.38
CA ILE A 226 -7.06 10.20 14.74
C ILE A 226 -6.29 9.08 15.44
N ILE A 227 -6.19 9.12 16.77
CA ILE A 227 -5.49 8.11 17.57
C ILE A 227 -6.13 6.73 17.39
N ILE A 228 -7.46 6.64 17.45
CA ILE A 228 -8.18 5.37 17.27
C ILE A 228 -7.86 4.77 15.90
N ASN A 229 -7.93 5.57 14.85
CA ASN A 229 -7.66 5.11 13.49
C ASN A 229 -6.20 4.62 13.32
N VAL A 230 -5.23 5.35 13.85
CA VAL A 230 -3.83 4.93 13.85
C VAL A 230 -3.65 3.60 14.60
N LEU A 231 -4.26 3.47 15.78
CA LEU A 231 -4.19 2.24 16.57
C LEU A 231 -4.84 1.06 15.84
N LEU A 232 -6.00 1.25 15.21
CA LEU A 232 -6.66 0.22 14.41
C LEU A 232 -5.75 -0.29 13.30
N VAL A 233 -5.18 0.60 12.49
CA VAL A 233 -4.28 0.19 11.39
C VAL A 233 -3.06 -0.57 11.91
N ILE A 234 -2.44 -0.10 13.00
CA ILE A 234 -1.26 -0.75 13.58
C ILE A 234 -1.62 -2.13 14.13
N VAL A 235 -2.71 -2.24 14.90
CA VAL A 235 -3.16 -3.51 15.49
C VAL A 235 -3.50 -4.53 14.41
N PHE A 236 -4.27 -4.14 13.39
CA PHE A 236 -4.58 -5.02 12.26
C PHE A 236 -3.32 -5.45 11.50
N SER A 237 -2.39 -4.53 11.25
CA SER A 237 -1.13 -4.86 10.58
C SER A 237 -0.31 -5.87 11.38
N ILE A 238 -0.20 -5.68 12.71
CA ILE A 238 0.50 -6.63 13.60
C ILE A 238 -0.19 -8.00 13.58
N LEU A 239 -1.53 -8.05 13.66
CA LEU A 239 -2.27 -9.30 13.61
C LEU A 239 -2.03 -10.06 12.31
N LEU A 240 -2.05 -9.38 11.16
CA LEU A 240 -1.78 -10.00 9.87
C LEU A 240 -0.34 -10.52 9.74
N LEU A 241 0.63 -9.78 10.30
CA LEU A 241 2.03 -10.22 10.34
C LEU A 241 2.20 -11.44 11.26
N LEU A 242 1.61 -11.43 12.45
CA LEU A 242 1.64 -12.57 13.37
C LEU A 242 1.01 -13.80 12.72
N LEU A 243 -0.14 -13.64 12.07
CA LEU A 243 -0.80 -14.73 11.35
C LEU A 243 0.10 -15.29 10.24
N SER A 244 0.75 -14.42 9.47
CA SER A 244 1.73 -14.82 8.45
C SER A 244 2.89 -15.63 9.06
N ILE A 245 3.41 -15.21 10.22
CA ILE A 245 4.49 -15.92 10.93
C ILE A 245 4.02 -17.29 11.41
N VAL A 246 2.84 -17.36 12.02
CA VAL A 246 2.27 -18.62 12.50
C VAL A 246 2.10 -19.60 11.34
N ILE A 247 1.56 -19.17 10.20
CA ILE A 247 1.38 -20.02 9.02
C ILE A 247 2.72 -20.59 8.53
N ILE A 248 3.74 -19.76 8.35
CA ILE A 248 5.06 -20.23 7.89
C ILE A 248 5.71 -21.17 8.90
N SER A 249 5.63 -20.86 10.19
CA SER A 249 6.20 -21.69 11.25
C SER A 249 5.48 -23.05 11.39
N SER A 250 4.19 -23.10 11.05
CA SER A 250 3.37 -24.32 11.12
C SER A 250 3.61 -25.28 9.96
N GLU A 251 4.14 -24.79 8.83
CA GLU A 251 4.55 -25.68 7.74
C GLU A 251 5.64 -26.61 8.28
N LYS A 252 5.52 -27.93 8.05
CA LYS A 252 6.54 -28.87 8.52
C LYS A 252 7.87 -28.59 7.79
N GLU A 253 9.00 -28.69 8.48
CA GLU A 253 10.27 -28.85 7.79
C GLU A 253 10.21 -30.15 7.01
N PRO A 254 10.64 -30.20 5.73
CA PRO A 254 10.78 -31.46 5.04
C PRO A 254 11.79 -32.29 5.82
N THR A 255 11.27 -33.31 6.49
CA THR A 255 12.04 -34.29 7.25
C THR A 255 13.19 -34.77 6.37
N LYS A 256 14.43 -34.57 6.85
CA LYS A 256 15.60 -35.28 6.31
C LYS A 256 15.29 -36.78 6.41
N LYS A 257 14.93 -37.40 5.29
CA LYS A 257 15.05 -38.83 5.09
C LYS A 257 16.41 -39.11 4.49
#